data_AF-A0A956AU43-F1
#
_entry.id   AF-A0A956AU43-F1
#
_cell.length_a   1.000
_cell.length_b   1.000
_cell.length_c   1.000
_cell.angle_alpha   90.00
_cell.angle_beta   90.00
_cell.angle_gamma   90.00
#
_symmetry.space_group_name_H-M   'P 1'
#
loop_
_entity.id
_entity.type
_entity.pdbx_description
1 polymer ?
#
loop_
_entity_poly.entity_id
_entity_poly.type
_entity_poly.pdbx_seq_one_letter_code
_entity_poly.pdbx_strand_id
1 'polypeptide(L)'
;MRLRREVKLGIGAVLGLQLLLSAMTIALLARMGPAIERILQENVYSVEAADEMLAVLARNPGAPTPEAQAAFDDALRRARENVTEEAERPLLAALESFRRADLPQSAEARATAVDVLRQLGHVNRASMERADLQAKRTSSAGAWAAAMLGALSLGLGIVVYRRLRLRLELPLTELQRTTHRVRAGNLQARCAVADGPAEVMQVAADLNWLLDHWPQPTDGADEAARVAREAEIRRLLAWLLDARAEPMVIVDGDGLRVAANLAGLDLDLATAASETVPETALRVLRPTVEGAAEPAEAGQAADGDAADLGTPPPDRRAPAEADEASTPSDSGETSAAPAPIEPA
;
A
#
# COMPACT_ATOMS: atom_id res chain seq x y z
N MET A 1 -6.00 3.38 -15.91
CA MET A 1 -5.38 3.70 -14.61
C MET A 1 -6.36 4.39 -13.63
N ARG A 2 -7.54 3.80 -13.37
CA ARG A 2 -8.49 4.27 -12.35
C ARG A 2 -8.01 3.89 -10.95
N LEU A 3 -7.53 2.66 -10.76
CA LEU A 3 -6.94 2.17 -9.50
C LEU A 3 -5.85 3.11 -8.95
N ARG A 4 -4.86 3.47 -9.77
CA ARG A 4 -3.75 4.35 -9.36
C ARG A 4 -4.24 5.74 -8.91
N ARG A 5 -5.40 6.21 -9.42
CA ARG A 5 -6.04 7.46 -9.00
C ARG A 5 -6.81 7.30 -7.70
N GLU A 6 -7.60 6.24 -7.53
CA GLU A 6 -8.30 5.93 -6.27
C GLU A 6 -7.32 5.78 -5.09
N VAL A 7 -6.24 5.01 -5.26
CA VAL A 7 -5.24 4.78 -4.22
C VAL A 7 -4.47 6.07 -3.88
N LYS A 8 -4.06 6.86 -4.89
CA LYS A 8 -3.43 8.16 -4.66
C LYS A 8 -4.33 9.15 -3.93
N LEU A 9 -5.64 9.16 -4.24
CA LEU A 9 -6.61 10.02 -3.54
C LEU A 9 -6.80 9.57 -2.08
N GLY A 10 -6.94 8.27 -1.81
CA GLY A 10 -7.08 7.74 -0.45
C GLY A 10 -5.85 8.03 0.42
N ILE A 11 -4.64 7.71 -0.06
CA ILE A 11 -3.40 7.98 0.66
C ILE A 11 -3.15 9.49 0.79
N GLY A 12 -3.38 10.27 -0.27
CA GLY A 12 -3.21 11.72 -0.26
C GLY A 12 -4.15 12.43 0.72
N ALA A 13 -5.40 11.97 0.84
CA ALA A 13 -6.35 12.51 1.82
C ALA A 13 -5.92 12.22 3.27
N VAL A 14 -5.45 11.00 3.56
CA VAL A 14 -4.94 10.65 4.90
C VAL A 14 -3.67 11.46 5.24
N LEU A 15 -2.72 11.57 4.31
CA LEU A 15 -1.50 12.38 4.52
C LEU A 15 -1.83 13.87 4.69
N GLY A 16 -2.72 14.43 3.88
CA GLY A 16 -3.17 15.82 3.99
C GLY A 16 -3.87 16.10 5.32
N LEU A 17 -4.74 15.19 5.78
CA LEU A 17 -5.41 15.31 7.07
C LEU A 17 -4.44 15.15 8.25
N GLN A 18 -3.42 14.30 8.14
CA GLN A 18 -2.37 14.18 9.15
C GLN A 18 -1.49 15.44 9.23
N LEU A 19 -1.17 16.06 8.09
CA LEU A 19 -0.47 17.35 8.05
C LEU A 19 -1.31 18.48 8.66
N LEU A 20 -2.62 18.51 8.38
CA LEU A 20 -3.56 19.44 9.01
C LEU A 20 -3.66 19.22 10.54
N LEU A 21 -3.69 17.97 11.01
CA LEU A 21 -3.71 17.64 12.43
C LEU A 21 -2.43 18.12 13.14
N SER A 22 -1.26 17.90 12.53
CA SER A 22 0.03 18.41 13.04
C SER A 22 0.07 19.93 13.07
N ALA A 23 -0.34 20.60 11.98
CA ALA A 23 -0.37 22.06 11.89
C ALA A 23 -1.35 22.68 12.90
N MET A 24 -2.53 22.10 13.06
CA MET A 24 -3.52 22.49 14.08
C MET A 24 -2.96 22.33 15.49
N THR A 25 -2.29 21.20 15.78
CA THR A 25 -1.67 20.95 17.09
C THR A 25 -0.59 21.98 17.41
N ILE A 26 0.28 22.31 16.45
CA ILE A 26 1.31 23.36 16.59
C ILE A 26 0.65 24.74 16.80
N ALA A 27 -0.36 25.07 16.02
CA ALA A 27 -1.09 26.35 16.12
C ALA A 27 -1.83 26.50 17.47
N LEU A 28 -2.40 25.41 18.00
CA LEU A 28 -3.04 25.40 19.32
C LEU A 28 -2.02 25.66 20.44
N LEU A 29 -0.87 24.99 20.41
CA LEU A 29 0.20 25.22 21.40
C LEU A 29 0.76 26.65 21.31
N ALA A 30 1.07 27.13 20.10
CA ALA A 30 1.59 28.47 19.86
C ALA A 30 0.63 29.60 20.32
N ARG A 31 -0.68 29.34 20.27
CA ARG A 31 -1.73 30.32 20.63
C ARG A 31 -1.95 30.47 22.14
N MET A 32 -1.44 29.55 22.98
CA MET A 32 -1.65 29.62 24.44
C MET A 32 -0.62 30.51 25.17
N GLY A 33 0.60 30.66 24.66
CA GLY A 33 1.66 31.39 25.38
C GLY A 33 1.49 32.92 25.41
N PRO A 34 1.60 33.63 24.27
CA PRO A 34 2.03 35.04 24.28
C PRO A 34 1.09 36.03 24.99
N ALA A 35 -0.23 35.81 24.91
CA ALA A 35 -1.20 36.76 25.48
C ALA A 35 -1.28 36.67 27.01
N ILE A 36 -1.15 35.45 27.56
CA ILE A 36 -1.29 35.19 29.00
C ILE A 36 0.03 35.50 29.71
N GLU A 37 1.16 35.12 29.10
CA GLU A 37 2.50 35.47 29.58
C GLU A 37 2.66 36.99 29.72
N ARG A 38 2.25 37.76 28.70
CA ARG A 38 2.30 39.23 28.73
C ARG A 38 1.45 39.82 29.86
N ILE A 39 0.18 39.38 29.97
CA ILE A 39 -0.73 39.86 31.03
C ILE A 39 -0.19 39.50 32.42
N LEU A 40 0.42 38.33 32.60
CA LEU A 40 1.05 37.95 33.87
C LEU A 40 2.26 38.84 34.18
N GLN A 41 3.16 39.07 33.23
CA GLN A 41 4.34 39.93 33.42
C GLN A 41 3.97 41.37 33.75
N GLU A 42 3.03 41.97 33.00
CA GLU A 42 2.55 43.34 33.23
C GLU A 42 1.88 43.49 34.60
N ASN A 43 1.11 42.48 35.06
CA ASN A 43 0.52 42.48 36.39
C ASN A 43 1.55 42.24 37.52
N VAL A 44 2.56 41.39 37.32
CA VAL A 44 3.63 41.15 38.31
C VAL A 44 4.39 42.44 38.62
N TYR A 45 4.76 43.23 37.60
CA TYR A 45 5.40 44.54 37.83
C TYR A 45 4.54 45.49 38.67
N SER A 46 3.23 45.47 38.49
CA SER A 46 2.29 46.32 39.24
C SER A 46 2.07 45.82 40.69
N VAL A 47 2.20 44.52 40.94
CA VAL A 47 2.25 43.96 42.31
C VAL A 47 3.57 44.30 43.00
N GLU A 48 4.72 44.12 42.34
CA GLU A 48 6.03 44.49 42.90
C GLU A 48 6.09 45.97 43.29
N ALA A 49 5.60 46.87 42.43
CA ALA A 49 5.51 48.29 42.73
C ALA A 49 4.57 48.60 43.92
N ALA A 50 3.47 47.86 44.09
CA ALA A 50 2.57 48.01 45.24
C ALA A 50 3.21 47.51 46.55
N ASP A 51 3.94 46.39 46.51
CA ASP A 51 4.65 45.84 47.67
C ASP A 51 5.87 46.70 48.05
N GLU A 52 6.58 47.31 47.08
CA GLU A 52 7.61 48.32 47.35
C GLU A 52 7.02 49.57 48.04
N MET A 53 5.91 50.11 47.54
CA MET A 53 5.22 51.24 48.18
C MET A 53 4.79 50.88 49.61
N LEU A 54 4.23 49.69 49.84
CA LEU A 54 3.91 49.18 51.19
C LEU A 54 5.15 49.03 52.07
N ALA A 55 6.27 48.52 51.53
CA ALA A 55 7.52 48.34 52.25
C ALA A 55 8.15 49.67 52.69
N VAL A 56 8.06 50.72 51.86
CA VAL A 56 8.49 52.08 52.25
C VAL A 56 7.64 52.59 53.41
N LEU A 57 6.31 52.52 53.31
CA LEU A 57 5.40 52.99 54.37
C LEU A 57 5.55 52.19 55.68
N ALA A 58 5.88 50.89 55.59
CA ALA A 58 6.13 50.05 56.77
C ALA A 58 7.49 50.34 57.45
N ARG A 59 8.54 50.62 56.66
CA ARG A 59 9.88 50.92 57.19
C ARG A 59 10.03 52.35 57.72
N ASN A 60 9.16 53.28 57.31
CA ASN A 60 9.19 54.68 57.72
C ASN A 60 7.93 55.02 58.54
N PRO A 61 7.88 54.68 59.85
CA PRO A 61 6.70 54.90 60.69
C PRO A 61 6.47 56.37 61.11
N GLY A 62 7.38 57.28 60.76
CA GLY A 62 7.25 58.74 60.91
C GLY A 62 7.71 59.45 59.63
N ALA A 63 8.33 60.63 59.75
CA ALA A 63 8.91 61.31 58.60
C ALA A 63 9.97 60.40 57.89
N PRO A 64 9.97 60.27 56.56
CA PRO A 64 10.84 59.35 55.83
C PRO A 64 12.16 60.05 55.50
N THR A 65 13.18 59.28 55.13
CA THR A 65 14.33 59.89 54.45
C THR A 65 13.93 60.37 53.04
N PRO A 66 14.63 61.36 52.45
CA PRO A 66 14.44 61.73 51.05
C PRO A 66 14.62 60.53 50.10
N GLU A 67 15.45 59.55 50.48
CA GLU A 67 15.66 58.29 49.74
C GLU A 67 14.41 57.41 49.77
N ALA A 68 13.74 57.32 50.94
CA ALA A 68 12.47 56.60 51.08
C ALA A 68 11.35 57.26 50.26
N GLN A 69 11.27 58.60 50.24
CA GLN A 69 10.35 59.32 49.35
C GLN A 69 10.66 59.04 47.87
N ALA A 70 11.94 59.12 47.47
CA ALA A 70 12.35 58.83 46.09
C ALA A 70 12.02 57.39 45.66
N ALA A 71 12.15 56.40 46.56
CA ALA A 71 11.77 55.01 46.30
C ALA A 71 10.25 54.83 46.13
N PHE A 72 9.44 55.49 46.96
CA PHE A 72 7.98 55.47 46.83
C PHE A 72 7.53 56.13 45.51
N ASP A 73 8.15 57.26 45.14
CA ASP A 73 7.85 57.99 43.91
C ASP A 73 8.23 57.20 42.64
N ASP A 74 9.34 56.46 42.67
CA ASP A 74 9.72 55.56 41.58
C ASP A 74 8.76 54.38 41.43
N ALA A 75 8.38 53.72 42.53
CA ALA A 75 7.41 52.64 42.51
C ALA A 75 6.02 53.11 42.05
N LEU A 76 5.56 54.27 42.53
CA LEU A 76 4.30 54.89 42.08
C LEU A 76 4.34 55.29 40.60
N ARG A 77 5.50 55.74 40.09
CA ARG A 77 5.70 55.97 38.66
C ARG A 77 5.58 54.68 37.86
N ARG A 78 6.31 53.62 38.23
CA ARG A 78 6.26 52.31 37.56
C ARG A 78 4.83 51.76 37.50
N ALA A 79 4.08 51.81 38.61
CA ALA A 79 2.68 51.38 38.66
C ALA A 79 1.74 52.22 37.77
N ARG A 80 2.07 53.48 37.49
CA ARG A 80 1.31 54.36 36.57
C ARG A 80 1.69 54.19 35.10
N GLU A 81 2.89 53.69 34.82
CA GLU A 81 3.35 53.38 33.48
C GLU A 81 2.83 52.00 33.03
N ASN A 82 2.66 51.04 33.96
CA ASN A 82 2.06 49.71 33.73
C ASN A 82 0.61 49.57 34.28
N VAL A 83 -0.28 50.50 33.93
CA VAL A 83 -1.73 50.35 34.22
C VAL A 83 -2.33 49.24 33.36
N THR A 84 -2.78 48.15 33.98
CA THR A 84 -3.36 46.98 33.32
C THR A 84 -4.89 47.04 33.24
N GLU A 85 -5.55 47.61 34.25
CA GLU A 85 -7.01 47.68 34.36
C GLU A 85 -7.47 49.13 34.60
N GLU A 86 -8.61 49.53 34.02
CA GLU A 86 -9.14 50.88 34.20
C GLU A 86 -9.42 51.23 35.68
N ALA A 87 -9.76 50.23 36.50
CA ALA A 87 -10.00 50.37 37.93
C ALA A 87 -8.73 50.71 38.76
N GLU A 88 -7.53 50.52 38.22
CA GLU A 88 -6.28 50.91 38.90
C GLU A 88 -6.06 52.43 38.83
N ARG A 89 -6.56 53.09 37.77
CA ARG A 89 -6.40 54.53 37.52
C ARG A 89 -6.85 55.44 38.67
N PRO A 90 -8.08 55.31 39.25
CA PRO A 90 -8.49 56.12 40.39
C PRO A 90 -7.67 55.85 41.66
N LEU A 91 -7.21 54.61 41.87
CA LEU A 91 -6.41 54.23 43.04
C LEU A 91 -5.00 54.84 42.96
N LEU A 92 -4.37 54.79 41.79
CA LEU A 92 -3.07 55.42 41.52
C LEU A 92 -3.15 56.96 41.50
N ALA A 93 -4.30 57.54 41.13
CA ALA A 93 -4.55 58.97 41.27
C ALA A 93 -4.70 59.38 42.74
N ALA A 94 -5.35 58.56 43.57
CA ALA A 94 -5.45 58.77 45.01
C ALA A 94 -4.08 58.67 45.70
N LEU A 95 -3.27 57.65 45.39
CA LEU A 95 -1.90 57.54 45.91
C LEU A 95 -1.05 58.77 45.53
N GLU A 96 -1.21 59.30 44.32
CA GLU A 96 -0.53 60.52 43.91
C GLU A 96 -1.05 61.78 44.61
N SER A 97 -2.34 61.86 44.97
CA SER A 97 -2.86 62.99 45.76
C SER A 97 -2.39 62.94 47.21
N PHE A 98 -2.35 61.76 47.84
CA PHE A 98 -1.75 61.57 49.16
C PHE A 98 -0.26 61.94 49.15
N ARG A 99 0.50 61.52 48.13
CA ARG A 99 1.91 61.92 47.96
C ARG A 99 2.09 63.44 47.97
N ARG A 100 1.30 64.18 47.18
CA ARG A 100 1.39 65.65 47.10
C ARG A 100 0.94 66.37 48.38
N ALA A 101 0.26 65.68 49.30
CA ALA A 101 -0.27 66.23 50.54
C ALA A 101 0.65 65.99 51.77
N ASP A 102 1.94 65.74 51.53
CA ASP A 102 2.91 65.26 52.53
C ASP A 102 2.44 63.97 53.23
N LEU A 103 2.57 62.86 52.51
CA LEU A 103 2.22 61.49 52.91
C LEU A 103 2.65 60.99 54.32
N PRO A 104 3.71 61.50 55.01
CA PRO A 104 4.29 60.76 56.15
C PRO A 104 4.10 61.38 57.54
N GLN A 105 3.50 62.57 57.68
CA GLN A 105 3.39 63.22 59.01
C GLN A 105 2.13 62.82 59.80
N SER A 106 1.09 62.27 59.18
CA SER A 106 -0.09 61.75 59.88
C SER A 106 -0.24 60.23 59.72
N ALA A 107 -0.54 59.54 60.83
CA ALA A 107 -0.79 58.10 60.82
C ALA A 107 -2.04 57.72 60.02
N GLU A 108 -3.01 58.64 59.93
CA GLU A 108 -4.29 58.49 59.21
C GLU A 108 -4.10 58.54 57.68
N ALA A 109 -3.27 59.45 57.16
CA ALA A 109 -2.90 59.44 55.74
C ALA A 109 -2.15 58.16 55.36
N ARG A 110 -1.22 57.69 56.22
CA ARG A 110 -0.52 56.41 55.99
C ARG A 110 -1.46 55.21 56.02
N ALA A 111 -2.40 55.15 56.97
CA ALA A 111 -3.41 54.09 57.01
C ALA A 111 -4.26 54.08 55.73
N THR A 112 -4.71 55.25 55.29
CA THR A 112 -5.51 55.40 54.06
C THR A 112 -4.72 54.96 52.81
N ALA A 113 -3.45 55.34 52.71
CA ALA A 113 -2.59 54.92 51.60
C ALA A 113 -2.31 53.40 51.60
N VAL A 114 -2.15 52.78 52.78
CA VAL A 114 -2.04 51.32 52.91
C VAL A 114 -3.32 50.62 52.45
N ASP A 115 -4.50 51.16 52.76
CA ASP A 115 -5.77 50.57 52.32
C ASP A 115 -6.02 50.77 50.81
N VAL A 116 -5.61 51.89 50.21
CA VAL A 116 -5.62 52.06 48.75
C VAL A 116 -4.63 51.10 48.06
N LEU A 117 -3.45 50.85 48.63
CA LEU A 117 -2.49 49.86 48.12
C LEU A 117 -3.03 48.42 48.23
N ARG A 118 -3.72 48.08 49.33
CA ARG A 118 -4.45 46.81 49.48
C ARG A 118 -5.54 46.65 48.43
N GLN A 119 -6.30 47.71 48.16
CA GLN A 119 -7.36 47.73 47.15
C GLN A 119 -6.78 47.58 45.73
N LEU A 120 -5.66 48.24 45.43
CA LEU A 120 -4.93 48.10 44.17
C LEU A 120 -4.47 46.64 43.96
N GLY A 121 -3.83 46.04 44.96
CA GLY A 121 -3.44 44.62 44.92
C GLY A 121 -4.63 43.65 44.81
N HIS A 122 -5.82 44.03 45.28
CA HIS A 122 -7.04 43.25 45.08
C HIS A 122 -7.58 43.36 43.65
N VAL A 123 -7.58 44.57 43.06
CA VAL A 123 -7.96 44.77 41.64
C VAL A 123 -7.04 43.95 40.74
N ASN A 124 -5.73 44.01 41.00
CA ASN A 124 -4.72 43.32 40.20
C ASN A 124 -4.83 41.78 40.27
N ARG A 125 -4.94 41.20 41.49
CA ARG A 125 -5.21 39.75 41.66
C ARG A 125 -6.51 39.31 40.99
N ALA A 126 -7.57 40.13 41.08
CA ALA A 126 -8.83 39.85 40.39
C ALA A 126 -8.74 39.97 38.86
N SER A 127 -7.74 40.65 38.30
CA SER A 127 -7.40 40.59 36.87
C SER A 127 -6.69 39.28 36.53
N MET A 128 -5.66 38.89 37.30
CA MET A 128 -4.94 37.62 37.12
C MET A 128 -5.89 36.41 37.11
N GLU A 129 -6.84 36.34 38.05
CA GLU A 129 -7.85 35.27 38.11
C GLU A 129 -8.77 35.25 36.88
N ARG A 130 -9.21 36.42 36.38
CA ARG A 130 -10.01 36.53 35.15
C ARG A 130 -9.21 36.07 33.93
N ALA A 131 -7.93 36.43 33.84
CA ALA A 131 -7.04 36.03 32.75
C ALA A 131 -6.79 34.52 32.74
N ASP A 132 -6.51 33.91 33.89
CA ASP A 132 -6.36 32.46 34.06
C ASP A 132 -7.64 31.68 33.73
N LEU A 133 -8.81 32.13 34.19
CA LEU A 133 -10.08 31.52 33.85
C LEU A 133 -10.37 31.60 32.34
N GLN A 134 -10.01 32.71 31.69
CA GLN A 134 -10.13 32.86 30.24
C GLN A 134 -9.14 31.98 29.48
N ALA A 135 -7.91 31.83 29.98
CA ALA A 135 -6.89 30.91 29.46
C ALA A 135 -7.35 29.45 29.51
N LYS A 136 -7.90 29.01 30.64
CA LYS A 136 -8.43 27.65 30.83
C LYS A 136 -9.60 27.36 29.87
N ARG A 137 -10.48 28.34 29.66
CA ARG A 137 -11.59 28.22 28.69
C ARG A 137 -11.08 28.08 27.26
N THR A 138 -10.22 28.97 26.78
CA THR A 138 -9.68 28.89 25.40
C THR A 138 -8.85 27.61 25.18
N SER A 139 -8.09 27.18 26.18
CA SER A 139 -7.36 25.90 26.17
C SER A 139 -8.31 24.70 26.03
N SER A 140 -9.37 24.62 26.84
CA SER A 140 -10.35 23.52 26.77
C SER A 140 -11.07 23.42 25.42
N ALA A 141 -11.40 24.56 24.79
CA ALA A 141 -12.01 24.59 23.46
C ALA A 141 -11.03 24.10 22.39
N GLY A 142 -9.74 24.47 22.51
CA GLY A 142 -8.67 23.98 21.66
C GLY A 142 -8.45 22.47 21.77
N ALA A 143 -8.46 21.92 22.99
CA ALA A 143 -8.35 20.49 23.24
C ALA A 143 -9.48 19.68 22.59
N TRP A 144 -10.73 20.15 22.71
CA TRP A 144 -11.88 19.52 22.05
C TRP A 144 -11.78 19.57 20.51
N ALA A 145 -11.33 20.70 19.94
CA ALA A 145 -11.12 20.80 18.50
C ALA A 145 -10.06 19.80 17.98
N ALA A 146 -8.95 19.64 18.71
CA ALA A 146 -7.93 18.64 18.40
C ALA A 146 -8.47 17.20 18.52
N ALA A 147 -9.24 16.91 19.57
CA ALA A 147 -9.85 15.59 19.78
C ALA A 147 -10.84 15.22 18.65
N MET A 148 -11.70 16.15 18.23
CA MET A 148 -12.61 15.93 17.09
C MET A 148 -11.87 15.73 15.78
N LEU A 149 -10.81 16.51 15.51
CA LEU A 149 -9.99 16.35 14.30
C LEU A 149 -9.23 15.01 14.29
N GLY A 150 -8.73 14.56 15.44
CA GLY A 150 -8.14 13.24 15.61
C GLY A 150 -9.13 12.10 15.37
N ALA A 151 -10.36 12.21 15.90
CA ALA A 151 -11.43 11.24 15.66
C ALA A 151 -11.85 11.18 14.17
N LEU A 152 -11.92 12.33 13.50
CA LEU A 152 -12.16 12.40 12.04
C LEU A 152 -11.02 11.76 11.24
N SER A 153 -9.76 11.96 11.65
CA SER A 153 -8.60 11.31 11.02
C SER A 153 -8.62 9.79 11.15
N LEU A 154 -8.92 9.29 12.36
CA LEU A 154 -9.10 7.86 12.61
C LEU A 154 -10.26 7.28 11.78
N GLY A 155 -11.40 7.97 11.74
CA GLY A 155 -12.56 7.57 10.93
C GLY A 155 -12.24 7.49 9.42
N LEU A 156 -11.54 8.48 8.87
CA LEU A 156 -11.09 8.46 7.48
C LEU A 156 -10.10 7.31 7.23
N GLY A 157 -9.17 7.06 8.15
CA GLY A 157 -8.24 5.93 8.09
C GLY A 157 -8.95 4.58 8.04
N ILE A 158 -9.97 4.38 8.87
CA ILE A 158 -10.81 3.16 8.88
C ILE A 158 -11.57 3.00 7.55
N VAL A 159 -12.12 4.09 6.99
CA VAL A 159 -12.83 4.05 5.69
C VAL A 159 -11.86 3.72 4.54
N VAL A 160 -10.67 4.33 4.51
CA VAL A 160 -9.65 4.05 3.50
C VAL A 160 -9.13 2.62 3.61
N TYR A 161 -8.86 2.13 4.83
CA TYR A 161 -8.47 0.73 5.06
C TYR A 161 -9.56 -0.25 4.61
N ARG A 162 -10.83 -0.03 5.00
CA ARG A 162 -11.96 -0.88 4.57
C ARG A 162 -12.14 -0.87 3.05
N ARG A 163 -12.00 0.28 2.39
CA ARG A 163 -12.07 0.39 0.92
C ARG A 163 -10.91 -0.35 0.25
N LEU A 164 -9.69 -0.21 0.77
CA LEU A 164 -8.50 -0.91 0.25
C LEU A 164 -8.64 -2.43 0.37
N ARG A 165 -9.08 -2.91 1.54
CA ARG A 165 -9.33 -4.33 1.80
C ARG A 165 -10.41 -4.92 0.88
N LEU A 166 -11.56 -4.26 0.78
CA LEU A 166 -12.66 -4.77 -0.05
C LEU A 166 -12.36 -4.70 -1.56
N ARG A 167 -11.63 -3.68 -2.04
CA ARG A 167 -11.36 -3.48 -3.48
C ARG A 167 -10.02 -4.01 -3.99
N LEU A 168 -9.03 -4.31 -3.14
CA LEU A 168 -7.75 -4.87 -3.57
C LEU A 168 -7.41 -6.20 -2.91
N GLU A 169 -7.42 -6.27 -1.58
CA GLU A 169 -7.03 -7.48 -0.84
C GLU A 169 -7.89 -8.70 -1.25
N LEU A 170 -9.22 -8.55 -1.27
CA LEU A 170 -10.13 -9.63 -1.63
C LEU A 170 -10.02 -10.05 -3.12
N PRO A 171 -10.10 -9.15 -4.12
CA PRO A 171 -9.90 -9.52 -5.53
C PRO A 171 -8.55 -10.17 -5.84
N LEU A 172 -7.45 -9.67 -5.26
CA LEU A 172 -6.11 -10.25 -5.46
C LEU A 172 -5.99 -11.64 -4.83
N THR A 173 -6.65 -11.87 -3.68
CA THR A 173 -6.72 -13.19 -3.04
C THR A 173 -7.47 -14.19 -3.92
N GLU A 174 -8.55 -13.79 -4.59
CA GLU A 174 -9.33 -14.71 -5.45
C GLU A 174 -8.64 -14.99 -6.79
N LEU A 175 -7.90 -14.02 -7.34
CA LEU A 175 -6.95 -14.26 -8.44
C LEU A 175 -5.90 -15.31 -8.04
N GLN A 176 -5.21 -15.12 -6.91
CA GLN A 176 -4.20 -16.05 -6.40
C GLN A 176 -4.76 -17.47 -6.19
N ARG A 177 -5.96 -17.59 -5.60
CA ARG A 177 -6.66 -18.87 -5.41
C ARG A 177 -7.02 -19.54 -6.74
N THR A 178 -7.44 -18.77 -7.74
CA THR A 178 -7.78 -19.30 -9.06
C THR A 178 -6.53 -19.83 -9.76
N THR A 179 -5.45 -19.05 -9.82
CA THR A 179 -4.17 -19.50 -10.38
C THR A 179 -3.62 -20.73 -9.64
N HIS A 180 -3.78 -20.83 -8.31
CA HIS A 180 -3.37 -22.03 -7.58
C HIS A 180 -4.25 -23.26 -7.88
N ARG A 181 -5.58 -23.10 -8.06
CA ARG A 181 -6.47 -24.18 -8.49
C ARG A 181 -6.10 -24.72 -9.88
N VAL A 182 -5.83 -23.81 -10.82
CA VAL A 182 -5.36 -24.14 -12.18
C VAL A 182 -4.03 -24.90 -12.12
N ARG A 183 -3.05 -24.41 -11.35
CA ARG A 183 -1.74 -25.09 -11.16
C ARG A 183 -1.87 -26.45 -10.46
N ALA A 184 -2.98 -26.72 -9.77
CA ALA A 184 -3.31 -28.02 -9.19
C ALA A 184 -4.14 -28.92 -10.13
N GLY A 185 -4.18 -28.61 -11.44
CA GLY A 185 -4.86 -29.39 -12.47
C GLY A 185 -6.35 -29.04 -12.67
N ASN A 186 -6.95 -28.18 -11.84
CA ASN A 186 -8.35 -27.80 -11.99
C ASN A 186 -8.51 -26.68 -13.04
N LEU A 187 -8.52 -27.08 -14.31
CA LEU A 187 -8.73 -26.19 -15.47
C LEU A 187 -10.15 -25.60 -15.54
N GLN A 188 -11.12 -26.12 -14.79
CA GLN A 188 -12.48 -25.56 -14.68
C GLN A 188 -12.59 -24.47 -13.61
N ALA A 189 -11.53 -24.18 -12.86
CA ALA A 189 -11.52 -23.03 -11.95
C ALA A 189 -11.70 -21.71 -12.73
N ARG A 190 -12.58 -20.84 -12.25
CA ARG A 190 -12.81 -19.49 -12.81
C ARG A 190 -12.72 -18.45 -11.70
N CYS A 191 -12.23 -17.27 -12.06
CA CYS A 191 -12.02 -16.16 -11.14
C CYS A 191 -13.29 -15.29 -11.07
N ALA A 192 -13.95 -15.27 -9.91
CA ALA A 192 -15.23 -14.59 -9.69
C ALA A 192 -15.07 -13.24 -8.96
N VAL A 193 -14.32 -12.30 -9.54
CA VAL A 193 -14.17 -10.94 -9.01
C VAL A 193 -15.42 -10.11 -9.35
N ALA A 194 -16.40 -10.13 -8.45
CA ALA A 194 -17.68 -9.43 -8.64
C ALA A 194 -17.59 -7.90 -8.47
N ASP A 195 -16.69 -7.41 -7.60
CA ASP A 195 -16.57 -5.99 -7.26
C ASP A 195 -15.09 -5.61 -7.10
N GLY A 196 -14.64 -4.56 -7.80
CA GLY A 196 -13.24 -4.17 -7.80
C GLY A 196 -12.89 -2.99 -8.72
N PRO A 197 -11.61 -2.59 -8.76
CA PRO A 197 -11.09 -1.64 -9.73
C PRO A 197 -11.11 -2.26 -11.13
N ALA A 198 -11.42 -1.47 -12.15
CA ALA A 198 -11.47 -1.91 -13.55
C ALA A 198 -10.18 -2.63 -13.99
N GLU A 199 -9.01 -2.17 -13.54
CA GLU A 199 -7.73 -2.85 -13.79
C GLU A 199 -7.66 -4.29 -13.26
N VAL A 200 -8.28 -4.59 -12.12
CA VAL A 200 -8.25 -5.95 -11.50
C VAL A 200 -9.33 -6.83 -12.10
N MET A 201 -10.50 -6.26 -12.42
CA MET A 201 -11.57 -6.95 -13.12
C MET A 201 -11.14 -7.36 -14.54
N GLN A 202 -10.38 -6.52 -15.24
CA GLN A 202 -9.79 -6.87 -16.53
C GLN A 202 -8.86 -8.09 -16.42
N VAL A 203 -7.90 -8.09 -15.49
CA VAL A 203 -7.00 -9.24 -15.30
C VAL A 203 -7.76 -10.53 -14.92
N ALA A 204 -8.88 -10.43 -14.19
CA ALA A 204 -9.73 -11.59 -13.92
C ALA A 204 -10.48 -12.09 -15.18
N ALA A 205 -10.91 -11.20 -16.05
CA ALA A 205 -11.51 -11.54 -17.34
C ALA A 205 -10.48 -12.14 -18.31
N ASP A 206 -9.29 -11.55 -18.42
CA ASP A 206 -8.18 -12.02 -19.26
C ASP A 206 -7.73 -13.43 -18.81
N LEU A 207 -7.65 -13.68 -17.50
CA LEU A 207 -7.35 -15.00 -16.94
C LEU A 207 -8.45 -16.02 -17.26
N ASN A 208 -9.73 -15.66 -17.13
CA ASN A 208 -10.83 -16.56 -17.48
C ASN A 208 -10.81 -16.88 -18.99
N TRP A 209 -10.64 -15.88 -19.85
CA TRP A 209 -10.51 -16.07 -21.31
C TRP A 209 -9.36 -17.01 -21.67
N LEU A 210 -8.19 -16.85 -21.02
CA LEU A 210 -7.05 -17.75 -21.23
C LEU A 210 -7.37 -19.20 -20.81
N LEU A 211 -8.17 -19.41 -19.76
CA LEU A 211 -8.60 -20.72 -19.28
C LEU A 211 -9.76 -21.34 -20.10
N ASP A 212 -10.51 -20.52 -20.83
CA ASP A 212 -11.52 -20.96 -21.79
C ASP A 212 -10.88 -21.37 -23.13
N HIS A 213 -9.74 -20.77 -23.50
CA HIS A 213 -8.99 -21.05 -24.74
C HIS A 213 -7.76 -21.94 -24.52
N TRP A 214 -7.50 -22.40 -23.30
CA TRP A 214 -6.39 -23.31 -23.01
C TRP A 214 -6.64 -24.68 -23.65
N PRO A 215 -5.74 -25.22 -24.49
CA PRO A 215 -5.92 -26.54 -25.08
C PRO A 215 -6.03 -27.62 -23.99
N GLN A 216 -7.21 -28.23 -23.87
CA GLN A 216 -7.40 -29.39 -23.00
C GLN A 216 -6.80 -30.63 -23.69
N PRO A 217 -5.90 -31.38 -23.03
CA PRO A 217 -5.64 -32.76 -23.42
C PRO A 217 -6.96 -33.54 -23.39
N THR A 218 -7.26 -34.29 -24.45
CA THR A 218 -8.53 -35.02 -24.57
C THR A 218 -8.46 -36.37 -23.85
N ASP A 219 -8.44 -36.29 -22.52
CA ASP A 219 -8.22 -37.35 -21.50
C ASP A 219 -9.24 -38.53 -21.53
N GLY A 220 -9.39 -39.17 -22.68
CA GLY A 220 -10.18 -40.39 -22.86
C GLY A 220 -10.32 -40.82 -24.31
N ALA A 221 -10.53 -39.87 -25.23
CA ALA A 221 -10.66 -40.16 -26.66
C ALA A 221 -9.30 -40.60 -27.26
N ASP A 222 -8.23 -39.85 -26.96
CA ASP A 222 -6.93 -40.14 -27.56
C ASP A 222 -6.25 -41.36 -26.92
N GLU A 223 -6.52 -41.65 -25.63
CA GLU A 223 -6.00 -42.87 -24.99
C GLU A 223 -6.68 -44.13 -25.53
N ALA A 224 -8.01 -44.12 -25.72
CA ALA A 224 -8.70 -45.20 -26.41
C ALA A 224 -8.19 -45.38 -27.85
N ALA A 225 -7.96 -44.28 -28.58
CA ALA A 225 -7.38 -44.31 -29.91
C ALA A 225 -5.90 -44.72 -29.93
N ARG A 226 -5.13 -44.48 -28.86
CA ARG A 226 -3.73 -44.91 -28.70
C ARG A 226 -3.66 -46.41 -28.44
N VAL A 227 -4.46 -46.93 -27.51
CA VAL A 227 -4.59 -48.37 -27.24
C VAL A 227 -5.10 -49.12 -28.47
N ALA A 228 -6.05 -48.55 -29.23
CA ALA A 228 -6.52 -49.14 -30.48
C ALA A 228 -5.43 -49.20 -31.56
N ARG A 229 -4.71 -48.08 -31.80
CA ARG A 229 -3.58 -48.02 -32.74
C ARG A 229 -2.44 -48.96 -32.32
N GLU A 230 -2.15 -49.07 -31.02
CA GLU A 230 -1.14 -50.00 -30.52
C GLU A 230 -1.55 -51.47 -30.72
N ALA A 231 -2.82 -51.82 -30.48
CA ALA A 231 -3.35 -53.15 -30.76
C ALA A 231 -3.32 -53.50 -32.26
N GLU A 232 -3.55 -52.53 -33.14
CA GLU A 232 -3.44 -52.68 -34.59
C GLU A 232 -1.97 -52.86 -35.04
N ILE A 233 -1.04 -52.05 -34.51
CA ILE A 233 0.41 -52.19 -34.74
C ILE A 233 0.89 -53.56 -34.24
N ARG A 234 0.48 -54.01 -33.05
CA ARG A 234 0.82 -55.34 -32.51
C ARG A 234 0.32 -56.47 -33.42
N ARG A 235 -0.87 -56.34 -34.03
CA ARG A 235 -1.40 -57.32 -35.02
C ARG A 235 -0.60 -57.31 -36.34
N LEU A 236 -0.24 -56.13 -36.85
CA LEU A 236 0.59 -56.01 -38.05
C LEU A 236 1.99 -56.58 -37.82
N LEU A 237 2.60 -56.33 -36.66
CA LEU A 237 3.89 -56.91 -36.27
C LEU A 237 3.83 -58.43 -36.14
N ALA A 238 2.78 -58.98 -35.50
CA ALA A 238 2.58 -60.43 -35.43
C ALA A 238 2.45 -61.06 -36.83
N TRP A 239 1.66 -60.46 -37.73
CA TRP A 239 1.53 -60.93 -39.11
C TRP A 239 2.85 -60.83 -39.90
N LEU A 240 3.63 -59.75 -39.73
CA LEU A 240 4.95 -59.60 -40.35
C LEU A 240 6.00 -60.58 -39.81
N LEU A 241 5.84 -61.07 -38.58
CA LEU A 241 6.66 -62.13 -37.98
C LEU A 241 6.26 -63.51 -38.55
N ASP A 242 4.97 -63.84 -38.57
CA ASP A 242 4.47 -65.10 -39.14
C ASP A 242 4.64 -65.20 -40.67
N ALA A 243 4.79 -64.07 -41.37
CA ALA A 243 5.17 -64.03 -42.78
C ALA A 243 6.65 -64.42 -43.03
N ARG A 244 7.48 -64.60 -41.99
CA ARG A 244 8.85 -65.12 -42.11
C ARG A 244 8.87 -66.63 -41.90
N ALA A 245 9.44 -67.37 -42.85
CA ALA A 245 9.61 -68.82 -42.76
C ALA A 245 10.75 -69.24 -41.81
N GLU A 246 11.65 -68.33 -41.45
CA GLU A 246 12.72 -68.54 -40.47
C GLU A 246 12.17 -68.47 -39.03
N PRO A 247 12.56 -69.38 -38.11
CA PRO A 247 12.24 -69.26 -36.69
C PRO A 247 12.76 -67.94 -36.10
N MET A 248 11.86 -67.12 -35.55
CA MET A 248 12.18 -65.82 -34.99
C MET A 248 11.47 -65.57 -33.66
N VAL A 249 12.24 -65.15 -32.66
CA VAL A 249 11.75 -64.71 -31.34
C VAL A 249 12.27 -63.30 -31.06
N ILE A 250 11.40 -62.41 -30.58
CA ILE A 250 11.80 -61.12 -30.01
C ILE A 250 11.80 -61.25 -28.49
N VAL A 251 12.92 -60.92 -27.86
CA VAL A 251 13.04 -60.80 -26.40
C VAL A 251 13.31 -59.36 -25.98
N ASP A 252 12.99 -59.03 -24.73
CA ASP A 252 13.35 -57.76 -24.09
C ASP A 252 14.79 -57.80 -23.52
N GLY A 253 15.16 -56.72 -22.82
CA GLY A 253 16.47 -56.58 -22.18
C GLY A 253 16.73 -57.58 -21.05
N ASP A 254 15.68 -58.13 -20.43
CA ASP A 254 15.74 -59.15 -19.37
C ASP A 254 15.71 -60.58 -19.95
N GLY A 255 15.53 -60.72 -21.28
CA GLY A 255 15.52 -62.00 -22.00
C GLY A 255 14.16 -62.70 -22.04
N LEU A 256 13.07 -62.05 -21.61
CA LEU A 256 11.72 -62.61 -21.68
C LEU A 256 11.18 -62.53 -23.12
N ARG A 257 10.42 -63.54 -23.55
CA ARG A 257 9.80 -63.56 -24.89
C ARG A 257 8.68 -62.50 -24.98
N VAL A 258 8.91 -61.47 -25.79
CA VAL A 258 7.94 -60.40 -26.09
C VAL A 258 7.04 -60.79 -27.26
N ALA A 259 7.60 -61.45 -28.28
CA ALA A 259 6.88 -62.00 -29.42
C ALA A 259 7.66 -63.18 -30.02
N ALA A 260 6.99 -64.04 -30.78
CA ALA A 260 7.60 -65.05 -31.63
C ALA A 260 6.69 -65.30 -32.84
N ASN A 261 7.26 -65.72 -33.97
CA ASN A 261 6.46 -66.35 -35.03
C ASN A 261 6.19 -67.82 -34.69
N LEU A 262 5.24 -68.43 -35.41
CA LEU A 262 4.84 -69.83 -35.21
C LEU A 262 6.04 -70.80 -35.23
N ALA A 263 7.01 -70.58 -36.13
CA ALA A 263 8.23 -71.39 -36.24
C ALA A 263 9.24 -71.14 -35.10
N GLY A 264 9.21 -69.96 -34.47
CA GLY A 264 10.07 -69.55 -33.36
C GLY A 264 9.59 -69.98 -31.98
N LEU A 265 8.38 -70.54 -31.84
CA LEU A 265 7.87 -70.99 -30.54
C LEU A 265 8.80 -72.02 -29.90
N ASP A 266 9.22 -73.03 -30.66
CA ASP A 266 10.10 -74.11 -30.20
C ASP A 266 11.61 -73.78 -30.27
N LEU A 267 11.98 -72.54 -30.64
CA LEU A 267 13.38 -72.11 -30.70
C LEU A 267 14.00 -72.08 -29.29
N ASP A 268 15.13 -72.75 -29.08
CA ASP A 268 15.92 -72.59 -27.85
C ASP A 268 16.60 -71.21 -27.82
N LEU A 269 16.36 -70.47 -26.75
CA LEU A 269 16.91 -69.13 -26.53
C LEU A 269 18.38 -69.17 -26.12
N ALA A 270 18.88 -70.29 -25.58
CA ALA A 270 20.25 -70.41 -25.11
C ALA A 270 21.26 -70.61 -26.25
N THR A 271 20.83 -71.13 -27.41
CA THR A 271 21.68 -71.40 -28.58
C THR A 271 21.38 -70.51 -29.79
N ALA A 272 20.45 -69.57 -29.69
CA ALA A 272 20.05 -68.68 -30.79
C ALA A 272 21.01 -67.50 -31.00
N ALA A 273 21.30 -67.18 -32.26
CA ALA A 273 22.05 -65.98 -32.64
C ALA A 273 21.20 -64.73 -32.38
N SER A 274 21.81 -63.68 -31.82
CA SER A 274 21.09 -62.51 -31.30
C SER A 274 21.50 -61.20 -31.97
N GLU A 275 20.51 -60.45 -32.45
CA GLU A 275 20.63 -59.16 -33.11
C GLU A 275 19.85 -58.11 -32.30
N THR A 276 20.48 -57.01 -31.90
CA THR A 276 19.82 -55.89 -31.20
C THR A 276 19.04 -55.04 -32.20
N VAL A 277 17.75 -54.80 -31.95
CA VAL A 277 16.93 -53.91 -32.78
C VAL A 277 17.36 -52.45 -32.52
N PRO A 278 17.80 -51.70 -33.54
CA PRO A 278 18.31 -50.33 -33.37
C PRO A 278 17.36 -49.43 -32.58
N GLU A 279 17.93 -48.59 -31.72
CA GLU A 279 17.23 -47.61 -30.88
C GLU A 279 16.21 -48.19 -29.88
N THR A 280 16.22 -49.51 -29.63
CA THR A 280 15.33 -50.16 -28.65
C THR A 280 16.08 -51.10 -27.70
N ALA A 281 15.42 -51.50 -26.61
CA ALA A 281 15.88 -52.56 -25.72
C ALA A 281 15.51 -53.99 -26.20
N LEU A 282 14.98 -54.13 -27.43
CA LEU A 282 14.54 -55.42 -27.96
C LEU A 282 15.66 -56.13 -28.73
N ARG A 283 15.66 -57.46 -28.66
CA ARG A 283 16.61 -58.33 -29.35
C ARG A 283 15.87 -59.37 -30.17
N VAL A 284 16.21 -59.50 -31.45
CA VAL A 284 15.77 -60.61 -32.28
C VAL A 284 16.69 -61.80 -32.05
N LEU A 285 16.11 -62.99 -31.95
CA LEU A 285 16.80 -64.28 -31.87
C LEU A 285 16.41 -65.10 -33.11
N ARG A 286 17.42 -65.64 -33.79
CA ARG A 286 17.30 -66.56 -34.94
C ARG A 286 18.10 -67.85 -34.68
N PRO A 287 17.77 -68.99 -35.30
CA PRO A 287 18.57 -70.21 -35.16
C PRO A 287 19.99 -69.97 -35.67
N THR A 288 20.98 -70.43 -34.91
CA THR A 288 22.39 -70.38 -35.31
C THR A 288 22.63 -71.43 -36.40
N VAL A 289 22.83 -70.98 -37.65
CA VAL A 289 23.09 -71.86 -38.78
C VAL A 289 24.55 -72.31 -38.75
N GLU A 290 24.81 -73.48 -38.16
CA GLU A 290 26.09 -74.16 -38.32
C GLU A 290 26.27 -74.60 -39.78
N GLY A 291 27.15 -73.92 -40.52
CA GLY A 291 27.65 -74.39 -41.82
C GLY A 291 27.10 -73.67 -43.07
N ALA A 292 27.15 -72.33 -43.10
CA ALA A 292 27.15 -71.58 -44.36
C ALA A 292 28.44 -70.74 -44.46
N ALA A 293 29.28 -71.03 -45.45
CA ALA A 293 30.55 -70.33 -45.67
C ALA A 293 30.36 -69.04 -46.49
N GLU A 294 31.31 -68.10 -46.37
CA GLU A 294 31.39 -66.91 -47.22
C GLU A 294 31.55 -67.27 -48.71
N PRO A 295 30.78 -66.65 -49.61
CA PRO A 295 31.16 -66.49 -51.01
C PRO A 295 31.92 -65.17 -51.19
N ALA A 296 33.13 -65.26 -51.74
CA ALA A 296 34.07 -64.14 -51.91
C ALA A 296 33.64 -63.08 -52.96
N GLU A 297 34.36 -61.96 -52.97
CA GLU A 297 34.24 -60.86 -53.94
C GLU A 297 34.48 -61.29 -55.40
N ALA A 298 33.65 -60.79 -56.33
CA ALA A 298 33.99 -60.60 -57.75
C ALA A 298 32.94 -59.72 -58.46
N GLY A 299 33.36 -58.87 -59.42
CA GLY A 299 32.44 -58.24 -60.41
C GLY A 299 32.51 -56.72 -60.53
N GLN A 300 33.56 -56.20 -61.19
CA GLN A 300 33.77 -54.77 -61.46
C GLN A 300 33.27 -54.34 -62.86
N ALA A 301 32.87 -53.07 -63.01
CA ALA A 301 32.94 -52.17 -64.20
C ALA A 301 31.61 -51.57 -64.73
N ALA A 302 31.74 -50.44 -65.46
CA ALA A 302 30.71 -49.50 -65.98
C ALA A 302 30.12 -48.56 -64.88
N ASP A 303 30.69 -47.40 -64.52
CA ASP A 303 31.36 -46.30 -65.27
C ASP A 303 30.39 -45.28 -65.91
N GLY A 304 30.63 -43.97 -65.70
CA GLY A 304 29.76 -42.85 -66.10
C GLY A 304 29.79 -41.63 -65.16
N ASP A 305 30.17 -40.46 -65.69
CA ASP A 305 30.37 -39.14 -65.05
C ASP A 305 29.35 -38.72 -63.95
N ALA A 306 29.70 -38.04 -62.84
CA ALA A 306 30.63 -36.91 -62.55
C ALA A 306 30.01 -35.50 -62.71
N ALA A 307 30.53 -34.53 -61.94
CA ALA A 307 29.94 -33.24 -61.50
C ALA A 307 28.98 -33.38 -60.29
N ASP A 308 29.30 -33.03 -59.05
CA ASP A 308 30.10 -31.91 -58.48
C ASP A 308 29.59 -30.51 -58.87
N LEU A 309 28.95 -29.82 -57.92
CA LEU A 309 29.39 -28.52 -57.36
C LEU A 309 28.38 -27.92 -56.36
N GLY A 310 28.90 -27.28 -55.30
CA GLY A 310 28.33 -26.01 -54.80
C GLY A 310 27.17 -26.02 -53.79
N THR A 311 27.46 -26.25 -52.51
CA THR A 311 26.74 -25.58 -51.40
C THR A 311 27.29 -24.14 -51.20
N PRO A 312 26.67 -23.25 -50.39
CA PRO A 312 25.25 -22.91 -50.20
C PRO A 312 25.11 -21.37 -50.52
N PRO A 313 24.70 -20.37 -49.68
CA PRO A 313 23.70 -20.32 -48.61
C PRO A 313 22.47 -19.36 -48.84
N PRO A 314 22.33 -18.11 -48.33
CA PRO A 314 21.10 -17.83 -47.53
C PRO A 314 20.33 -16.51 -47.77
N ASP A 315 19.12 -16.47 -47.19
CA ASP A 315 18.46 -15.35 -46.47
C ASP A 315 18.19 -14.00 -47.19
N ARG A 316 16.92 -13.54 -47.16
CA ARG A 316 16.54 -12.17 -46.72
C ARG A 316 15.01 -11.87 -46.73
N ARG A 317 14.58 -11.25 -45.63
CA ARG A 317 13.63 -10.10 -45.54
C ARG A 317 12.12 -10.25 -45.87
N ALA A 318 11.32 -10.15 -44.80
CA ALA A 318 10.20 -9.20 -44.71
C ALA A 318 10.74 -7.74 -44.45
N PRO A 319 9.95 -6.64 -44.33
CA PRO A 319 8.49 -6.52 -44.13
C PRO A 319 7.84 -5.34 -44.92
N ALA A 320 6.89 -4.61 -44.29
CA ALA A 320 6.19 -3.36 -44.69
C ALA A 320 4.84 -3.58 -45.43
N GLU A 321 3.69 -3.13 -44.89
CA GLU A 321 3.02 -1.80 -45.03
C GLU A 321 2.15 -1.71 -46.31
N ALA A 322 0.98 -1.07 -46.41
CA ALA A 322 -0.03 -0.49 -45.48
C ALA A 322 -1.37 -0.36 -46.29
N ASP A 323 -2.48 0.32 -45.97
CA ASP A 323 -2.98 1.17 -44.86
C ASP A 323 -4.55 1.14 -44.90
N GLU A 324 -5.26 2.21 -44.46
CA GLU A 324 -6.70 2.54 -44.63
C GLU A 324 -7.73 1.60 -43.93
N ALA A 325 -8.54 1.96 -42.93
CA ALA A 325 -9.13 3.22 -42.41
C ALA A 325 -10.37 3.77 -43.14
N SER A 326 -11.55 3.65 -42.51
CA SER A 326 -12.56 4.74 -42.37
C SER A 326 -13.78 4.34 -41.51
N THR A 327 -14.48 5.35 -40.98
CA THR A 327 -15.72 5.24 -40.18
C THR A 327 -16.97 5.50 -41.06
N PRO A 328 -18.21 5.47 -40.51
CA PRO A 328 -18.81 6.74 -40.09
C PRO A 328 -19.76 6.70 -38.86
N SER A 329 -20.12 7.90 -38.39
CA SER A 329 -21.28 8.40 -37.60
C SER A 329 -22.04 7.50 -36.59
N ASP A 330 -22.44 7.95 -35.39
CA ASP A 330 -22.85 9.27 -34.84
C ASP A 330 -24.30 9.71 -35.16
N SER A 331 -24.85 10.57 -34.29
CA SER A 331 -26.27 10.89 -34.02
C SER A 331 -27.04 9.77 -33.28
N GLY A 332 -27.93 10.07 -32.32
CA GLY A 332 -28.23 11.37 -31.71
C GLY A 332 -29.52 11.34 -30.87
N GLU A 333 -29.77 12.43 -30.13
CA GLU A 333 -31.05 12.82 -29.47
C GLU A 333 -31.59 12.03 -28.25
N THR A 334 -32.46 12.58 -27.37
CA THR A 334 -32.60 13.95 -26.76
C THR A 334 -33.47 13.81 -25.47
N SER A 335 -33.33 14.73 -24.51
CA SER A 335 -34.31 15.12 -23.46
C SER A 335 -34.63 14.19 -22.26
N ALA A 336 -34.57 14.75 -21.04
CA ALA A 336 -35.75 15.17 -20.25
C ALA A 336 -35.54 15.17 -18.71
N ALA A 337 -35.66 16.35 -18.10
CA ALA A 337 -35.89 16.64 -16.68
C ALA A 337 -36.56 18.04 -16.63
N PRO A 338 -37.44 18.42 -15.67
CA PRO A 338 -37.16 18.38 -14.21
C PRO A 338 -38.39 18.18 -13.27
N ALA A 339 -38.16 18.16 -11.94
CA ALA A 339 -38.99 18.81 -10.91
C ALA A 339 -38.36 18.67 -9.49
N PRO A 340 -38.50 19.66 -8.58
CA PRO A 340 -38.10 19.56 -7.17
C PRO A 340 -39.28 19.21 -6.22
N ILE A 341 -38.97 18.89 -4.96
CA ILE A 341 -39.93 18.74 -3.86
C ILE A 341 -39.38 19.49 -2.63
N GLU A 342 -40.22 20.29 -1.97
CA GLU A 342 -39.94 20.94 -0.67
C GLU A 342 -40.54 20.14 0.51
N PRO A 343 -40.04 20.34 1.75
CA PRO A 343 -40.39 19.51 2.90
C PRO A 343 -41.67 19.98 3.65
N ALA A 344 -42.07 19.15 4.62
CA ALA A 344 -42.97 19.49 5.73
C ALA A 344 -42.32 19.08 7.06
#